data_AF-A0AA88R1R6-F1
#
_entry.id   AF-A0AA88R1R6-F1
#
_cell.length_a   1.000
_cell.length_b   1.000
_cell.length_c   1.000
_cell.angle_alpha   90.00
_cell.angle_beta   90.00
_cell.angle_gamma   90.00
#
_symmetry.space_group_name_H-M   'P 1'
#
loop_
_entity.id
_entity.type
_entity.pdbx_description
1 polymer ?
#
loop_
_entity_poly.entity_id
_entity_poly.type
_entity_poly.pdbx_seq_one_letter_code
_entity_poly.pdbx_strand_id
1 'polypeptide(L)'
;MRPETAQGIFVNFKDLHYYNGSKLPFAAAQIGQAFRNEISPRQGLLRVREFTLAEIEHFVDPEDKSHPKYSEVANLDFLMFPREEQVSGQSANIFSLGEAVSGEKSGVPLVAQERFPEPREVEKLVIAPVKKELGLAFKGNQKMVGEALEHSFYPRPSKAGTEQLNVFRFPPIVAPIKCSVFPTVQDRKYNEIANSISRSLTAAGISRKIDVTGNTIGKRYVRTDELGVSFAITVDPHLNTRIR
;
A
#
# COMPACT_ATOMS: atom_id res chain seq x y z
N MET A 1 -1.06 -22.74 -10.79
CA MET A 1 -1.06 -21.30 -10.46
C MET A 1 -0.09 -21.07 -9.30
N ARG A 2 0.63 -19.94 -9.28
CA ARG A 2 1.69 -19.67 -8.28
C ARG A 2 1.11 -19.12 -6.96
N PRO A 3 1.57 -19.58 -5.78
CA PRO A 3 1.08 -19.11 -4.48
C PRO A 3 1.71 -17.80 -3.99
N GLU A 4 2.78 -17.35 -4.65
CA GLU A 4 3.61 -16.17 -4.35
C GLU A 4 4.29 -15.69 -5.65
N THR A 5 5.00 -14.57 -5.62
CA THR A 5 5.75 -14.02 -6.77
C THR A 5 7.27 -14.19 -6.65
N ALA A 6 7.81 -14.40 -5.46
CA ALA A 6 9.23 -14.51 -5.13
C ALA A 6 9.98 -15.61 -5.90
N GLN A 7 9.33 -16.76 -6.15
CA GLN A 7 9.97 -17.88 -6.85
C GLN A 7 10.52 -17.48 -8.24
N GLY A 8 9.85 -16.56 -8.94
CA GLY A 8 10.33 -16.06 -10.23
C GLY A 8 11.63 -15.27 -10.10
N ILE A 9 11.81 -14.54 -8.99
CA ILE A 9 13.02 -13.77 -8.70
C ILE A 9 14.18 -14.71 -8.39
N PHE A 10 13.98 -15.75 -7.58
CA PHE A 10 15.05 -16.68 -7.22
C PHE A 10 15.56 -17.51 -8.40
N VAL A 11 14.67 -17.97 -9.28
CA VAL A 11 15.08 -18.74 -10.48
C VAL A 11 15.96 -17.88 -11.40
N ASN A 12 15.69 -16.58 -11.49
CA ASN A 12 16.43 -15.64 -12.32
C ASN A 12 17.58 -14.93 -11.59
N PHE A 13 17.96 -15.40 -10.39
CA PHE A 13 18.99 -14.74 -9.57
C PHE A 13 20.31 -14.52 -10.32
N LYS A 14 20.79 -15.52 -11.09
CA LYS A 14 22.06 -15.40 -11.83
C LYS A 14 22.05 -14.25 -12.82
N ASP A 15 20.95 -14.10 -13.56
CA ASP A 15 20.80 -13.03 -14.54
C ASP A 15 20.65 -11.68 -13.84
N LEU A 16 19.84 -11.60 -12.78
CA LEU A 16 19.67 -10.38 -11.98
C LEU A 16 20.99 -9.92 -11.35
N HIS A 17 21.75 -10.85 -10.79
CA HIS A 17 23.07 -10.58 -10.23
C HIS A 17 24.05 -10.11 -11.31
N TYR A 18 24.05 -10.74 -12.48
CA TYR A 18 24.85 -10.32 -13.63
C TYR A 18 24.47 -8.90 -14.10
N TYR A 19 23.19 -8.58 -14.20
CA TYR A 19 22.71 -7.23 -14.54
C TYR A 19 23.11 -6.18 -13.50
N ASN A 20 23.28 -6.58 -12.23
CA ASN A 20 23.84 -5.73 -11.19
C ASN A 20 25.38 -5.65 -11.20
N GLY A 21 26.03 -6.15 -12.26
CA GLY A 21 27.49 -6.18 -12.37
C GLY A 21 28.16 -7.15 -11.41
N SER A 22 27.45 -8.21 -11.01
CA SER A 22 27.90 -9.24 -10.08
C SER A 22 28.32 -8.70 -8.70
N LYS A 23 27.58 -7.70 -8.21
CA LYS A 23 27.81 -7.07 -6.91
C LYS A 23 26.62 -7.27 -5.99
N LEU A 24 26.92 -7.37 -4.70
CA LEU A 24 25.95 -7.28 -3.60
C LEU A 24 26.21 -5.98 -2.82
N PRO A 25 25.18 -5.43 -2.14
CA PRO A 25 23.79 -5.87 -2.15
C PRO A 25 23.02 -5.44 -3.42
N PHE A 26 21.91 -6.12 -3.72
CA PHE A 26 20.94 -5.69 -4.73
C PHE A 26 19.53 -6.17 -4.39
N ALA A 27 18.51 -5.51 -4.94
CA ALA A 27 17.12 -5.92 -4.76
C ALA A 27 16.43 -6.15 -6.10
N ALA A 28 15.50 -7.10 -6.12
CA ALA A 28 14.57 -7.32 -7.21
C ALA A 28 13.14 -7.31 -6.67
N ALA A 29 12.22 -6.75 -7.43
CA ALA A 29 10.83 -6.63 -7.02
C ALA A 29 9.89 -7.16 -8.11
N GLN A 30 8.78 -7.76 -7.70
CA GLN A 30 7.73 -8.22 -8.60
C GLN A 30 6.34 -7.85 -8.06
N ILE A 31 5.49 -7.35 -8.96
CA ILE A 31 4.06 -7.13 -8.70
C ILE A 31 3.27 -8.09 -9.58
N GLY A 32 2.34 -8.84 -9.00
CA GLY A 32 1.49 -9.75 -9.79
C GLY A 32 0.46 -10.53 -8.98
N GLN A 33 -0.37 -11.31 -9.69
CA GLN A 33 -1.36 -12.18 -9.06
C GLN A 33 -0.70 -13.41 -8.41
N ALA A 34 -1.22 -13.75 -7.23
CA ALA A 34 -0.92 -14.95 -6.47
C ALA A 34 -2.22 -15.67 -6.08
N PHE A 35 -2.14 -17.00 -5.99
CA PHE A 35 -3.31 -17.87 -5.84
C PHE A 35 -3.14 -18.81 -4.65
N ARG A 36 -4.08 -18.80 -3.71
CA ARG A 36 -4.07 -19.70 -2.55
C ARG A 36 -5.37 -20.49 -2.52
N ASN A 37 -5.26 -21.82 -2.44
CA ASN A 37 -6.43 -22.68 -2.39
C ASN A 37 -7.04 -22.67 -0.98
N GLU A 38 -7.66 -21.54 -0.63
CA GLU A 38 -8.23 -21.28 0.68
C GLU A 38 -9.51 -22.10 0.89
N ILE A 39 -9.53 -22.86 1.99
CA ILE A 39 -10.59 -23.84 2.29
C ILE A 39 -11.91 -23.12 2.53
N SER A 40 -11.87 -22.01 3.26
CA SER A 40 -13.04 -21.23 3.64
C SER A 40 -12.76 -19.73 3.42
N PRO A 41 -13.00 -19.20 2.20
CA PRO A 41 -12.83 -17.79 1.90
C PRO A 41 -14.00 -17.00 2.52
N ARG A 42 -13.86 -16.64 3.80
CA ARG A 42 -14.81 -15.83 4.56
C ARG A 42 -14.12 -14.55 5.01
N GLN A 43 -14.85 -13.47 5.26
CA GLN A 43 -14.34 -12.14 5.64
C GLN A 43 -13.87 -11.25 4.47
N GLY A 44 -14.56 -11.36 3.32
CA GLY A 44 -14.37 -10.43 2.19
C GLY A 44 -12.92 -10.41 1.68
N LEU A 45 -12.31 -9.23 1.61
CA LEU A 45 -10.96 -9.03 1.08
C LEU A 45 -9.84 -9.60 1.96
N LEU A 46 -10.11 -9.92 3.24
CA LEU A 46 -9.08 -10.44 4.15
C LEU A 46 -8.65 -11.88 3.81
N ARG A 47 -9.52 -12.66 3.16
CA ARG A 47 -9.29 -14.09 2.91
C ARG A 47 -9.91 -14.51 1.59
N VAL A 48 -9.11 -14.45 0.53
CA VAL A 48 -9.50 -14.76 -0.85
C VAL A 48 -8.58 -15.80 -1.49
N ARG A 49 -8.98 -16.31 -2.66
CA ARG A 49 -8.21 -17.31 -3.42
C ARG A 49 -7.28 -16.72 -4.48
N GLU A 50 -7.49 -15.46 -4.85
CA GLU A 50 -6.69 -14.73 -5.84
C GLU A 50 -6.48 -13.30 -5.35
N PHE A 51 -5.24 -12.81 -5.40
CA PHE A 51 -4.90 -11.48 -4.93
C PHE A 51 -3.60 -10.95 -5.54
N THR A 52 -3.49 -9.61 -5.59
CA THR A 52 -2.29 -8.93 -6.05
C THR A 52 -1.27 -8.82 -4.92
N LEU A 53 -0.05 -9.29 -5.18
CA LEU A 53 1.10 -9.15 -4.32
C LEU A 53 2.14 -8.22 -4.94
N ALA A 54 2.85 -7.52 -4.07
CA ALA A 54 4.10 -6.85 -4.39
C ALA A 54 5.14 -7.40 -3.43
N GLU A 55 6.17 -8.08 -3.95
CA GLU A 55 7.25 -8.68 -3.18
C GLU A 55 8.58 -8.06 -3.61
N ILE A 56 9.49 -7.91 -2.65
CA ILE A 56 10.84 -7.40 -2.85
C ILE A 56 11.78 -8.40 -2.21
N GLU A 57 12.70 -8.94 -3.01
CA GLU A 57 13.80 -9.78 -2.54
C GLU A 57 15.07 -8.92 -2.51
N HIS A 58 15.57 -8.65 -1.30
CA HIS A 58 16.81 -7.90 -1.09
C HIS A 58 17.94 -8.87 -0.78
N PHE A 59 18.85 -9.05 -1.74
CA PHE A 59 20.02 -9.90 -1.63
C PHE A 59 21.19 -9.11 -1.03
N VAL A 60 21.72 -9.60 0.07
CA VAL A 60 22.81 -8.97 0.84
C VAL A 60 23.95 -9.95 1.06
N ASP A 61 25.11 -9.44 1.42
CA ASP A 61 26.21 -10.27 1.90
C ASP A 61 25.81 -10.92 3.24
N PRO A 62 25.97 -12.25 3.42
CA PRO A 62 25.73 -12.90 4.70
C PRO A 62 26.55 -12.33 5.86
N GLU A 63 27.77 -11.84 5.57
CA GLU A 63 28.69 -11.27 6.55
C GLU A 63 28.44 -9.78 6.80
N ASP A 64 27.84 -9.07 5.85
CA ASP A 64 27.44 -7.65 5.99
C ASP A 64 25.96 -7.45 5.63
N LYS A 65 25.15 -7.36 6.68
CA LYS A 65 23.70 -7.09 6.60
C LYS A 65 23.34 -5.66 6.96
N SER A 66 24.32 -4.75 6.97
CA SER A 66 24.06 -3.34 7.19
C SER A 66 23.28 -2.74 6.01
N HIS A 67 22.55 -1.65 6.26
CA HIS A 67 21.84 -0.92 5.21
C HIS A 67 22.22 0.56 5.27
N PRO A 68 22.78 1.16 4.21
CA PRO A 68 23.27 2.54 4.23
C PRO A 68 22.22 3.59 4.61
N LYS A 69 20.94 3.33 4.28
CA LYS A 69 19.82 4.25 4.58
C LYS A 69 19.14 4.01 5.93
N TYR A 70 19.69 3.14 6.78
CA TYR A 70 19.09 2.85 8.09
C TYR A 70 18.92 4.11 8.94
N SER A 71 19.88 5.04 8.88
CA SER A 71 19.81 6.32 9.61
C SER A 71 18.60 7.19 9.23
N GLU A 72 18.03 7.02 8.03
CA GLU A 72 16.84 7.77 7.58
C GLU A 72 15.58 7.34 8.35
N VAL A 73 15.56 6.13 8.90
CA VAL A 73 14.39 5.51 9.52
C VAL A 73 14.57 5.16 10.99
N ALA A 74 15.78 5.30 11.55
CA ALA A 74 16.10 4.92 12.93
C ALA A 74 15.21 5.62 13.97
N ASN A 75 14.79 6.86 13.72
CA ASN A 75 13.97 7.63 14.66
C ASN A 75 12.46 7.42 14.48
N LEU A 76 12.03 6.44 13.66
CA LEU A 76 10.61 6.14 13.48
C LEU A 76 10.10 5.30 14.65
N ASP A 77 9.02 5.79 15.26
CA ASP A 77 8.34 5.12 16.36
C ASP A 77 7.25 4.19 15.84
N PHE A 78 7.26 2.94 16.31
CA PHE A 78 6.25 1.95 15.97
C PHE A 78 5.76 1.20 17.20
N LEU A 79 4.49 0.81 17.16
CA LEU A 79 3.95 -0.15 18.11
C LEU A 79 4.54 -1.53 17.79
N MET A 80 5.44 -2.02 18.63
CA MET A 80 6.05 -3.34 18.51
C MET A 80 5.52 -4.28 19.59
N PHE A 81 5.50 -5.57 19.28
CA PHE A 81 5.10 -6.60 20.23
C PHE A 81 6.14 -7.72 20.27
N PRO A 82 7.24 -7.55 21.02
CA PRO A 82 8.31 -8.54 21.14
C PRO A 82 7.80 -9.90 21.63
N ARG A 83 8.49 -10.99 21.24
CA ARG A 83 8.11 -12.36 21.64
C ARG A 83 8.01 -12.53 23.16
N GLU A 84 8.94 -11.95 23.90
CA GLU A 84 8.99 -12.06 25.36
C GLU A 84 7.77 -11.41 26.03
N GLU A 85 7.33 -10.26 25.51
CA GLU A 85 6.12 -9.54 25.96
C GLU A 85 4.85 -10.33 25.60
N GLN A 86 4.82 -10.99 24.43
CA GLN A 86 3.70 -11.86 24.03
C GLN A 86 3.51 -13.04 24.99
N VAL A 87 4.60 -13.73 25.34
CA VAL A 87 4.56 -14.92 26.21
C VAL A 87 4.24 -14.55 27.65
N SER A 88 4.71 -13.40 28.12
CA SER A 88 4.43 -12.88 29.46
C SER A 88 3.03 -12.25 29.61
N GLY A 89 2.26 -12.14 28.51
CA GLY A 89 0.92 -11.57 28.52
C GLY A 89 0.88 -10.04 28.65
N GLN A 90 1.98 -9.37 28.36
CA GLN A 90 2.06 -7.91 28.33
C GLN A 90 1.43 -7.36 27.04
N SER A 91 1.16 -6.05 27.03
CA SER A 91 0.69 -5.35 25.83
C SER A 91 1.85 -4.90 24.96
N ALA A 92 1.59 -4.72 23.67
CA ALA A 92 2.52 -4.08 22.74
C ALA A 92 2.87 -2.66 23.20
N ASN A 93 4.12 -2.24 22.97
CA ASN A 93 4.67 -0.95 23.39
C ASN A 93 5.25 -0.18 22.20
N ILE A 94 5.29 1.14 22.32
CA ILE A 94 5.89 2.00 21.28
C ILE A 94 7.40 2.05 21.50
N PHE A 95 8.17 1.77 20.45
CA PHE A 95 9.63 1.87 20.43
C PHE A 95 10.09 2.61 19.20
N SER A 96 11.21 3.33 19.31
CA SER A 96 11.93 3.78 18.13
C SER A 96 12.63 2.60 17.45
N LEU A 97 12.72 2.63 16.11
CA LEU A 97 13.42 1.59 15.35
C LEU A 97 14.91 1.49 15.76
N GLY A 98 15.51 2.62 16.13
CA GLY A 98 16.85 2.75 16.70
C GLY A 98 17.03 1.87 17.93
N GLU A 99 16.21 2.12 18.95
CA GLU A 99 16.23 1.37 20.22
C GLU A 99 15.95 -0.12 20.01
N ALA A 100 15.05 -0.46 19.09
CA ALA A 100 14.70 -1.85 18.81
C ALA A 100 15.87 -2.64 18.21
N VAL A 101 16.69 -2.00 17.35
CA VAL A 101 17.87 -2.63 16.73
C VAL A 101 19.06 -2.64 17.69
N SER A 102 19.30 -1.55 18.44
CA SER A 102 20.43 -1.45 19.36
C SER A 102 20.24 -2.22 20.66
N GLY A 103 19.00 -2.38 21.11
CA GLY A 103 18.69 -2.81 22.48
C GLY A 103 18.75 -4.32 22.73
N GLU A 104 19.17 -5.15 21.77
CA GLU A 104 19.11 -6.63 21.84
C GLU A 104 17.73 -7.22 22.20
N LYS A 105 16.67 -6.39 22.32
CA LYS A 105 15.32 -6.79 22.76
C LYS A 105 14.58 -7.68 21.76
N SER A 106 15.08 -7.79 20.53
CA SER A 106 14.59 -8.82 19.61
C SER A 106 15.05 -10.23 20.02
N GLY A 107 16.08 -10.35 20.88
CA GLY A 107 16.65 -11.60 21.37
C GLY A 107 17.22 -12.52 20.29
N VAL A 108 17.16 -12.08 19.03
CA VAL A 108 17.42 -12.88 17.84
C VAL A 108 18.21 -11.98 16.89
N PRO A 109 19.48 -12.32 16.59
CA PRO A 109 20.18 -11.74 15.46
C PRO A 109 19.28 -11.95 14.23
N LEU A 110 18.91 -10.88 13.54
CA LEU A 110 18.01 -10.93 12.37
C LEU A 110 18.73 -11.57 11.17
N VAL A 111 19.15 -12.81 11.32
CA VAL A 111 19.89 -13.61 10.36
C VAL A 111 19.25 -14.99 10.27
N ALA A 112 18.75 -15.34 9.08
CA ALA A 112 18.48 -16.73 8.74
C ALA A 112 19.83 -17.39 8.41
N GLN A 113 20.30 -18.29 9.28
CA GLN A 113 21.43 -19.17 9.00
C GLN A 113 21.12 -20.56 9.57
N GLU A 114 21.26 -21.59 8.74
CA GLU A 114 21.26 -22.99 9.16
C GLU A 114 22.73 -23.43 9.29
N ARG A 115 23.17 -23.81 10.50
CA ARG A 115 24.52 -24.35 10.71
C ARG A 115 24.51 -25.85 10.40
N PHE A 116 25.23 -26.25 9.37
CA PHE A 116 25.48 -27.66 9.08
C PHE A 116 26.60 -28.21 9.98
N PRO A 117 26.51 -29.49 10.41
CA PRO A 117 27.45 -30.11 11.33
C PRO A 117 28.84 -30.39 10.71
N GLU A 118 29.00 -30.38 9.39
CA GLU A 118 30.29 -30.53 8.73
C GLU A 118 30.40 -29.63 7.48
N PRO A 119 31.60 -29.09 7.17
CA PRO A 119 31.83 -28.29 5.97
C PRO A 119 31.80 -29.17 4.71
N ARG A 120 30.93 -28.82 3.75
CA ARG A 120 30.85 -29.46 2.43
C ARG A 120 31.36 -28.49 1.37
N GLU A 121 32.36 -28.89 0.59
CA GLU A 121 32.65 -28.25 -0.69
C GLU A 121 31.59 -28.65 -1.71
N VAL A 122 30.77 -27.70 -2.16
CA VAL A 122 29.81 -27.92 -3.25
C VAL A 122 29.77 -26.69 -4.14
N GLU A 123 30.43 -26.77 -5.30
CA GLU A 123 30.03 -25.98 -6.46
C GLU A 123 28.72 -26.55 -7.02
N LYS A 124 27.60 -26.07 -6.48
CA LYS A 124 26.32 -25.96 -7.18
C LYS A 124 25.33 -25.17 -6.31
N LEU A 125 25.12 -23.92 -6.68
CA LEU A 125 23.99 -23.11 -6.22
C LEU A 125 22.68 -23.74 -6.72
N VAL A 126 22.04 -24.54 -5.88
CA VAL A 126 20.62 -24.87 -5.97
C VAL A 126 19.96 -24.21 -4.77
N ILE A 127 19.35 -23.06 -5.00
CA ILE A 127 18.53 -22.36 -4.00
C ILE A 127 17.26 -23.18 -3.81
N ALA A 128 17.18 -23.91 -2.70
CA ALA A 128 15.95 -24.53 -2.25
C ALA A 128 15.22 -23.53 -1.34
N PRO A 129 14.04 -23.02 -1.72
CA PRO A 129 13.29 -22.08 -0.88
C PRO A 129 12.81 -22.78 0.39
N VAL A 130 13.22 -22.26 1.55
CA VAL A 130 12.71 -22.69 2.86
C VAL A 130 11.30 -22.13 3.04
N LYS A 131 10.30 -22.88 2.55
CA LYS A 131 8.89 -22.49 2.48
C LYS A 131 8.18 -22.30 3.83
N LYS A 132 8.80 -22.63 4.96
CA LYS A 132 8.09 -22.76 6.25
C LYS A 132 8.03 -21.49 7.10
N GLU A 133 8.89 -20.49 6.87
CA GLU A 133 8.97 -19.32 7.76
C GLU A 133 8.84 -17.96 7.05
N LEU A 134 9.15 -17.86 5.74
CA LEU A 134 8.96 -16.60 4.98
C LEU A 134 7.50 -16.31 4.58
N GLY A 135 6.59 -17.27 4.73
CA GLY A 135 5.18 -17.12 4.34
C GLY A 135 4.29 -16.32 5.31
N LEU A 136 4.80 -16.00 6.51
CA LEU A 136 4.04 -15.24 7.53
C LEU A 136 4.28 -13.73 7.46
N ALA A 137 5.30 -13.27 6.72
CA ALA A 137 5.63 -11.86 6.55
C ALA A 137 5.03 -11.20 5.29
N PHE A 138 4.52 -11.98 4.32
CA PHE A 138 3.97 -11.43 3.07
C PHE A 138 2.54 -11.93 2.78
N LYS A 139 1.58 -11.35 3.52
CA LYS A 139 0.12 -11.48 3.36
C LYS A 139 -0.58 -10.12 3.05
N GLY A 140 0.18 -9.06 2.80
CA GLY A 140 -0.20 -7.72 3.29
C GLY A 140 -1.23 -6.91 2.50
N ASN A 141 -1.19 -6.87 1.16
CA ASN A 141 -1.78 -5.71 0.49
C ASN A 141 -3.32 -5.66 0.49
N GLN A 142 -4.03 -6.79 0.60
CA GLN A 142 -5.49 -6.74 0.70
C GLN A 142 -5.98 -6.37 2.10
N LYS A 143 -5.27 -6.84 3.13
CA LYS A 143 -5.51 -6.42 4.50
C LYS A 143 -5.21 -4.93 4.65
N MET A 144 -4.09 -4.46 4.10
CA MET A 144 -3.76 -3.03 4.09
C MET A 144 -4.77 -2.19 3.31
N VAL A 145 -5.28 -2.66 2.17
CA VAL A 145 -6.34 -1.95 1.44
C VAL A 145 -7.64 -1.95 2.24
N GLY A 146 -8.04 -3.07 2.84
CA GLY A 146 -9.22 -3.15 3.71
C GLY A 146 -9.11 -2.23 4.92
N GLU A 147 -7.99 -2.29 5.65
CA GLU A 147 -7.67 -1.42 6.77
C GLU A 147 -7.61 0.05 6.34
N ALA A 148 -6.97 0.37 5.22
CA ALA A 148 -6.94 1.73 4.70
C ALA A 148 -8.35 2.24 4.36
N LEU A 149 -9.22 1.39 3.80
CA LEU A 149 -10.64 1.73 3.57
C LEU A 149 -11.36 1.98 4.89
N GLU A 150 -11.20 1.11 5.87
CA GLU A 150 -11.83 1.23 7.20
C GLU A 150 -11.34 2.49 7.94
N HIS A 151 -10.04 2.76 7.94
CA HIS A 151 -9.43 3.95 8.55
C HIS A 151 -9.77 5.25 7.82
N SER A 152 -9.97 5.19 6.50
CA SER A 152 -10.38 6.36 5.71
C SER A 152 -11.88 6.62 5.80
N PHE A 153 -12.68 5.60 6.14
CA PHE A 153 -14.12 5.72 6.23
C PHE A 153 -14.55 6.43 7.52
N TYR A 154 -15.43 7.42 7.39
CA TYR A 154 -16.13 7.96 8.55
C TYR A 154 -17.53 8.43 8.20
N PRO A 155 -18.51 8.25 9.11
CA PRO A 155 -19.83 8.79 8.95
C PRO A 155 -19.83 10.28 9.31
N ARG A 156 -20.40 11.10 8.44
CA ARG A 156 -20.59 12.54 8.64
C ARG A 156 -22.07 12.83 8.89
N PRO A 157 -22.42 13.55 9.97
CA PRO A 157 -23.81 13.97 10.18
C PRO A 157 -24.25 14.97 9.11
N SER A 158 -25.43 14.78 8.54
CA SER A 158 -26.05 15.80 7.68
C SER A 158 -26.37 17.06 8.48
N LYS A 159 -26.15 18.23 7.87
CA LYS A 159 -26.54 19.53 8.46
C LYS A 159 -28.04 19.63 8.74
N ALA A 160 -28.87 18.85 8.04
CA ALA A 160 -30.31 18.80 8.21
C ALA A 160 -30.79 17.71 9.18
N GLY A 161 -29.87 16.98 9.85
CA GLY A 161 -30.17 16.00 10.89
C GLY A 161 -30.90 14.73 10.43
N THR A 162 -31.19 14.59 9.14
CA THR A 162 -32.12 13.59 8.60
C THR A 162 -31.44 12.38 7.96
N GLU A 163 -30.19 12.50 7.50
CA GLU A 163 -29.46 11.42 6.83
C GLU A 163 -27.98 11.38 7.25
N GLN A 164 -27.41 10.18 7.37
CA GLN A 164 -25.98 9.97 7.59
C GLN A 164 -25.27 9.98 6.23
N LEU A 165 -24.23 10.79 6.10
CA LEU A 165 -23.40 10.86 4.89
C LEU A 165 -22.16 9.98 5.09
N ASN A 166 -21.87 9.14 4.11
CA ASN A 166 -20.69 8.28 4.12
C ASN A 166 -19.54 8.97 3.38
N VAL A 167 -18.35 9.00 3.99
CA VAL A 167 -17.20 9.70 3.43
C VAL A 167 -15.96 8.81 3.53
N PHE A 168 -15.18 8.73 2.44
CA PHE A 168 -13.82 8.20 2.48
C PHE A 168 -12.80 9.35 2.42
N ARG A 169 -11.91 9.43 3.41
CA ARG A 169 -10.83 10.41 3.47
C ARG A 169 -9.51 9.80 3.05
N PHE A 170 -9.35 9.56 1.75
CA PHE A 170 -8.08 9.10 1.21
C PHE A 170 -7.03 10.23 1.20
N PRO A 171 -5.76 9.94 1.54
CA PRO A 171 -4.66 10.82 1.19
C PRO A 171 -4.66 11.15 -0.31
N PRO A 172 -4.43 12.40 -0.72
CA PRO A 172 -4.53 12.78 -2.14
C PRO A 172 -3.67 11.95 -3.08
N ILE A 173 -2.56 11.38 -2.61
CA ILE A 173 -1.69 10.52 -3.42
C ILE A 173 -2.34 9.17 -3.78
N VAL A 174 -3.22 8.62 -2.93
CA VAL A 174 -3.89 7.32 -3.18
C VAL A 174 -5.37 7.42 -3.57
N ALA A 175 -5.99 8.60 -3.47
CA ALA A 175 -7.39 8.80 -3.85
C ALA A 175 -7.70 8.29 -5.28
N PRO A 176 -8.77 7.51 -5.51
CA PRO A 176 -9.07 6.92 -6.84
C PRO A 176 -9.28 7.99 -7.93
N ILE A 177 -10.01 9.04 -7.57
CA ILE A 177 -10.22 10.22 -8.40
C ILE A 177 -9.69 11.40 -7.60
N LYS A 178 -8.77 12.18 -8.17
CA LYS A 178 -8.19 13.31 -7.46
C LYS A 178 -9.12 14.50 -7.42
N CYS A 179 -9.82 14.75 -8.53
CA CYS A 179 -10.64 15.95 -8.68
C CYS A 179 -11.99 15.68 -9.37
N SER A 180 -13.08 16.21 -8.82
CA SER A 180 -14.38 16.28 -9.49
C SER A 180 -14.68 17.69 -9.96
N VAL A 181 -15.18 17.84 -11.19
CA VAL A 181 -15.57 19.13 -11.78
C VAL A 181 -17.09 19.18 -11.94
N PHE A 182 -17.72 20.21 -11.38
CA PHE A 182 -19.17 20.39 -11.35
C PHE A 182 -19.57 21.69 -12.04
N PRO A 183 -20.23 21.65 -13.21
CA PRO A 183 -20.94 22.82 -13.73
C PRO A 183 -22.23 23.01 -12.92
N THR A 184 -22.41 24.18 -12.29
CA THR A 184 -23.59 24.46 -11.45
C THR A 184 -24.86 24.53 -12.29
N VAL A 185 -24.77 25.14 -13.47
CA VAL A 185 -25.88 25.33 -14.42
C VAL A 185 -25.66 24.48 -15.67
N GLN A 186 -26.71 23.81 -16.13
CA GLN A 186 -26.71 23.03 -17.38
C GLN A 186 -26.84 23.94 -18.60
N ASP A 187 -25.83 24.78 -18.79
CA ASP A 187 -25.67 25.63 -19.97
C ASP A 187 -24.46 25.15 -20.78
N ARG A 188 -24.53 25.25 -22.10
CA ARG A 188 -23.43 24.98 -23.02
C ARG A 188 -22.17 25.76 -22.62
N LYS A 189 -22.30 27.03 -22.22
CA LYS A 189 -21.16 27.87 -21.82
C LYS A 189 -20.37 27.29 -20.65
N TYR A 190 -21.05 26.88 -19.57
CA TYR A 190 -20.39 26.35 -18.38
C TYR A 190 -19.87 24.92 -18.58
N ASN A 191 -20.54 24.14 -19.42
CA ASN A 191 -20.06 22.83 -19.83
C ASN A 191 -18.76 22.93 -20.65
N GLU A 192 -18.63 23.93 -21.54
CA GLU A 192 -17.40 24.19 -22.28
C GLU A 192 -16.24 24.59 -21.35
N ILE A 193 -16.51 25.44 -20.34
CA ILE A 193 -15.51 25.81 -19.31
C ILE A 193 -15.11 24.58 -18.48
N ALA A 194 -16.07 23.78 -18.01
CA ALA A 194 -15.79 22.56 -17.26
C ALA A 194 -14.97 21.56 -18.08
N ASN A 195 -15.24 21.45 -19.38
CA ASN A 195 -14.45 20.65 -20.32
C ASN A 195 -13.03 21.20 -20.51
N SER A 196 -12.86 22.52 -20.57
CA SER A 196 -11.53 23.16 -20.64
C SER A 196 -10.71 22.85 -19.38
N ILE A 197 -11.28 23.06 -18.19
CA ILE A 197 -10.63 22.72 -16.90
C ILE A 197 -10.25 21.24 -16.86
N SER A 198 -11.17 20.38 -17.27
CA SER A 198 -10.96 18.94 -17.37
C SER A 198 -9.77 18.57 -18.27
N ARG A 199 -9.62 19.23 -19.43
CA ARG A 199 -8.46 19.02 -20.31
C ARG A 199 -7.17 19.48 -19.66
N SER A 200 -7.18 20.61 -18.96
CA SER A 200 -6.01 21.10 -18.20
C SER A 200 -5.60 20.15 -17.09
N LEU A 201 -6.56 19.57 -16.35
CA LEU A 201 -6.28 18.55 -15.34
C LEU A 201 -5.68 17.28 -15.95
N THR A 202 -6.21 16.83 -17.09
CA THR A 202 -5.64 15.68 -17.82
C THR A 202 -4.22 15.97 -18.32
N ALA A 203 -3.96 17.18 -18.83
CA ALA A 203 -2.61 17.59 -19.23
C ALA A 203 -1.63 17.62 -18.05
N ALA A 204 -2.11 17.91 -16.84
CA ALA A 204 -1.34 17.85 -15.61
C ALA A 204 -1.22 16.43 -15.00
N GLY A 205 -1.77 15.40 -15.65
CA GLY A 205 -1.75 14.01 -15.13
C GLY A 205 -2.69 13.77 -13.94
N ILE A 206 -3.64 14.67 -13.69
CA ILE A 206 -4.56 14.60 -12.55
C ILE A 206 -5.82 13.81 -12.96
N SER A 207 -6.10 12.70 -12.27
CA SER A 207 -7.33 11.93 -12.52
C SER A 207 -8.55 12.75 -12.12
N ARG A 208 -9.53 12.84 -13.02
CA ARG A 208 -10.70 13.71 -12.84
C ARG A 208 -12.00 13.09 -13.31
N LYS A 209 -13.11 13.55 -12.74
CA LYS A 209 -14.48 13.24 -13.18
C LYS A 209 -15.28 14.51 -13.39
N ILE A 210 -16.00 14.63 -14.51
CA ILE A 210 -17.02 15.69 -14.65
C ILE A 210 -18.34 15.07 -14.20
N ASP A 211 -19.04 15.73 -13.27
CA ASP A 211 -20.35 15.28 -12.82
C ASP A 211 -21.43 16.34 -13.07
N VAL A 212 -22.24 16.04 -14.08
CA VAL A 212 -23.43 16.80 -14.50
C VAL A 212 -24.73 16.18 -13.97
N THR A 213 -24.65 15.09 -13.20
CA THR A 213 -25.80 14.28 -12.83
C THR A 213 -26.51 14.80 -11.58
N GLY A 214 -27.84 14.84 -11.63
CA GLY A 214 -28.70 15.20 -10.50
C GLY A 214 -29.00 16.68 -10.35
N ASN A 215 -30.08 16.97 -9.63
CA ASN A 215 -30.73 18.28 -9.63
C ASN A 215 -30.02 19.31 -8.74
N THR A 216 -29.27 18.88 -7.71
CA THR A 216 -28.62 19.78 -6.75
C THR A 216 -27.13 19.49 -6.63
N ILE A 217 -26.33 20.54 -6.46
CA ILE A 217 -24.87 20.43 -6.26
C ILE A 217 -24.54 19.68 -4.96
N GLY A 218 -25.38 19.82 -3.92
CA GLY A 218 -25.24 19.10 -2.66
C GLY A 218 -25.20 17.58 -2.84
N LYS A 219 -26.11 17.03 -3.67
CA LYS A 219 -26.13 15.59 -3.97
C LYS A 219 -24.88 15.13 -4.73
N ARG A 220 -24.31 16.00 -5.58
CA ARG A 220 -23.06 15.72 -6.31
C ARG A 220 -21.85 15.68 -5.39
N TYR A 221 -21.80 16.59 -4.41
CA TYR A 221 -20.78 16.54 -3.34
C TYR A 221 -20.88 15.26 -2.52
N VAL A 222 -22.08 14.86 -2.09
CA VAL A 222 -22.27 13.62 -1.31
C VAL A 222 -21.71 12.41 -2.06
N ARG A 223 -22.07 12.22 -3.33
CA ARG A 223 -21.53 11.11 -4.15
C ARG A 223 -20.02 11.15 -4.32
N THR A 224 -19.44 12.34 -4.34
CA THR A 224 -18.01 12.56 -4.52
C THR A 224 -17.24 12.28 -3.23
N ASP A 225 -17.81 12.69 -2.10
CA ASP A 225 -17.32 12.39 -0.75
C ASP A 225 -17.39 10.85 -0.50
N GLU A 226 -18.45 10.18 -0.96
CA GLU A 226 -18.61 8.71 -0.90
C GLU A 226 -17.59 7.93 -1.75
N LEU A 227 -17.03 8.56 -2.78
CA LEU A 227 -15.96 7.96 -3.61
C LEU A 227 -14.55 8.33 -3.12
N GLY A 228 -14.47 9.17 -2.08
CA GLY A 228 -13.23 9.67 -1.52
C GLY A 228 -12.40 10.53 -2.45
N VAL A 229 -13.07 11.35 -3.27
CA VAL A 229 -12.40 12.32 -4.13
C VAL A 229 -11.81 13.44 -3.28
N SER A 230 -10.54 13.77 -3.51
CA SER A 230 -9.83 14.74 -2.66
C SER A 230 -10.25 16.18 -2.89
N PHE A 231 -10.54 16.57 -4.13
CA PHE A 231 -10.83 17.95 -4.51
C PHE A 231 -12.08 18.08 -5.37
N ALA A 232 -12.76 19.22 -5.22
CA ALA A 232 -13.94 19.56 -6.00
C ALA A 232 -13.81 20.96 -6.61
N ILE A 233 -13.94 21.06 -7.93
CA ILE A 233 -13.99 22.32 -8.67
C ILE A 233 -15.44 22.57 -9.09
N THR A 234 -16.00 23.71 -8.67
CA THR A 234 -17.33 24.13 -9.11
C THR A 234 -17.23 25.31 -10.07
N VAL A 235 -17.92 25.19 -11.21
CA VAL A 235 -18.05 26.23 -12.23
C VAL A 235 -19.40 26.92 -12.06
N ASP A 236 -19.36 28.13 -11.50
CA ASP A 236 -20.53 28.95 -11.19
C ASP A 236 -20.78 30.02 -12.29
N PRO A 237 -22.03 30.35 -12.61
CA PRO A 237 -22.41 31.50 -13.44
C PRO A 237 -21.73 32.82 -13.11
N HIS A 238 -21.43 33.08 -11.83
CA HIS A 238 -20.77 34.30 -11.40
C HIS A 238 -19.25 34.32 -11.63
N LEU A 239 -18.72 33.45 -12.51
CA LEU A 239 -17.30 33.33 -12.89
C LEU A 239 -16.33 32.99 -11.75
N ASN A 240 -16.83 32.71 -10.54
CA ASN A 240 -16.02 32.31 -9.41
C ASN A 240 -15.83 30.79 -9.41
N THR A 241 -14.73 30.31 -9.97
CA THR A 241 -14.31 28.92 -9.75
C THR A 241 -13.97 28.72 -8.28
N ARG A 242 -14.73 27.87 -7.58
CA ARG A 242 -14.44 27.50 -6.20
C ARG A 242 -13.78 26.13 -6.17
N ILE A 243 -12.67 26.05 -5.44
CA ILE A 243 -11.97 24.81 -5.12
C ILE A 243 -12.32 24.47 -3.67
N ARG A 244 -12.81 23.27 -3.42
CA ARG A 244 -13.07 22.71 -2.09
C ARG A 244 -12.30 21.41 -1.91
#